data_AF-A0A7W0K313-F1
#
_entry.id   AF-A0A7W0K313-F1
#
_cell.length_a   1.000
_cell.length_b   1.000
_cell.length_c   1.000
_cell.angle_alpha   90.00
_cell.angle_beta   90.00
_cell.angle_gamma   90.00
#
_symmetry.space_group_name_H-M   'P 1'
#
loop_
_entity.id
_entity.type
_entity.pdbx_description
1 polymer ?
#
loop_
_entity_poly.entity_id
_entity_poly.type
_entity_poly.pdbx_seq_one_letter_code
_entity_poly.pdbx_strand_id
1 'polypeptide(L)'
;MLAGATVSGAAAVLTGSPPLARSASAAAPAPRPSSGQAVQAELAAIAPYLPQVRPYPATKLPSSRTRQMANRFAYGYTPKLRREMKAAGGPTQWFERQLRPGSIADDYADSMASWFPYRDLSAAQHFDLADTTSGHFAAVTGNHARWTLLRRTYSNRQVHEVMSEFWLN
;
A
#
# COMPACT_ATOMS: atom_id res chain seq x y z
N MET A 1 -8.86 0.18 -115.70
CA MET A 1 -9.67 1.41 -115.83
C MET A 1 -10.74 1.37 -114.76
N LEU A 2 -10.79 2.46 -113.98
CA LEU A 2 -11.83 2.97 -113.09
C LEU A 2 -13.13 2.16 -112.94
N ALA A 3 -13.55 1.92 -111.70
CA ALA A 3 -14.55 2.76 -111.03
C ALA A 3 -15.26 2.02 -109.88
N GLY A 4 -15.61 2.78 -108.83
CA GLY A 4 -16.98 2.69 -108.32
C GLY A 4 -17.21 2.12 -106.93
N ALA A 5 -17.43 3.04 -105.98
CA ALA A 5 -18.68 3.15 -105.23
C ALA A 5 -19.02 2.11 -104.12
N THR A 6 -18.84 2.59 -102.89
CA THR A 6 -19.85 2.74 -101.81
C THR A 6 -20.74 1.58 -101.33
N VAL A 7 -20.50 1.24 -100.05
CA VAL A 7 -21.40 1.30 -98.86
C VAL A 7 -22.41 0.17 -98.56
N SER A 8 -22.18 -0.39 -97.36
CA SER A 8 -23.07 -0.96 -96.33
C SER A 8 -23.85 -2.26 -96.55
N GLY A 9 -23.63 -3.18 -95.60
CA GLY A 9 -24.60 -4.21 -95.24
C GLY A 9 -24.09 -5.25 -94.25
N ALA A 10 -24.15 -4.91 -92.95
CA ALA A 10 -24.39 -5.77 -91.78
C ALA A 10 -23.68 -7.15 -91.64
N ALA A 11 -22.95 -7.32 -90.54
CA ALA A 11 -23.41 -8.05 -89.34
C ALA A 11 -22.25 -8.74 -88.56
N ALA A 12 -22.41 -8.72 -87.24
CA ALA A 12 -21.93 -9.70 -86.26
C ALA A 12 -20.42 -9.80 -85.93
N VAL A 13 -20.06 -9.17 -84.79
CA VAL A 13 -19.68 -9.82 -83.52
C VAL A 13 -18.47 -10.79 -83.48
N LEU A 14 -17.61 -10.53 -82.48
CA LEU A 14 -16.63 -11.38 -81.75
C LEU A 14 -15.12 -11.26 -82.05
N THR A 15 -14.41 -10.84 -80.97
CA THR A 15 -13.08 -11.27 -80.46
C THR A 15 -11.80 -10.49 -80.79
N GLY A 16 -11.08 -10.13 -79.70
CA GLY A 16 -9.62 -9.91 -79.60
C GLY A 16 -9.23 -8.47 -79.22
N SER A 17 -8.28 -8.14 -78.35
CA SER A 17 -7.30 -8.85 -77.48
C SER A 17 -6.67 -7.81 -76.51
N PRO A 18 -5.48 -8.03 -75.89
CA PRO A 18 -5.18 -8.34 -74.47
C PRO A 18 -4.62 -7.12 -73.66
N PRO A 19 -4.10 -7.29 -72.42
CA PRO A 19 -2.63 -7.08 -72.28
C PRO A 19 -1.88 -7.82 -71.14
N LEU A 20 -0.64 -8.21 -71.48
CA LEU A 20 0.67 -8.06 -70.82
C LEU A 20 0.84 -7.99 -69.27
N ALA A 21 1.71 -8.91 -68.81
CA ALA A 21 2.94 -8.71 -68.01
C ALA A 21 2.96 -8.71 -66.45
N ARG A 22 3.86 -9.59 -65.95
CA ARG A 22 4.77 -9.55 -64.78
C ARG A 22 4.25 -9.10 -63.40
N SER A 23 4.51 -9.91 -62.37
CA SER A 23 5.08 -9.41 -61.11
C SER A 23 5.79 -10.50 -60.33
N ALA A 24 6.97 -10.15 -59.83
CA ALA A 24 7.91 -10.96 -59.07
C ALA A 24 7.36 -11.29 -57.66
N SER A 25 7.63 -12.52 -57.19
CA SER A 25 7.40 -12.88 -55.79
C SER A 25 8.50 -12.25 -54.93
N ALA A 26 8.20 -11.14 -54.27
CA ALA A 26 9.01 -10.64 -53.17
C ALA A 26 8.81 -11.59 -51.98
N ALA A 27 9.88 -12.22 -51.50
CA ALA A 27 9.86 -12.99 -50.27
C ALA A 27 9.33 -12.09 -49.13
N ALA A 28 8.20 -12.48 -48.54
CA ALA A 28 7.59 -11.74 -47.45
C ALA A 28 8.60 -11.61 -46.28
N PRO A 29 8.75 -10.42 -45.68
CA PRO A 29 9.61 -10.26 -44.52
C PRO A 29 9.08 -11.13 -43.38
N ALA A 30 9.99 -11.79 -42.66
CA ALA A 30 9.66 -12.64 -41.53
C ALA A 30 8.71 -11.92 -40.55
N PRO A 31 7.69 -12.61 -40.00
CA PRO A 31 6.73 -11.98 -39.10
C PRO A 31 7.45 -11.41 -37.89
N ARG A 32 7.17 -10.15 -37.56
CA ARG A 32 7.65 -9.56 -36.31
C ARG A 32 7.07 -10.35 -35.13
N PRO A 33 7.89 -10.67 -34.11
CA PRO A 33 7.39 -11.35 -32.92
C PRO A 33 6.26 -10.52 -32.30
N SER A 34 5.23 -11.21 -31.83
CA SER A 34 4.19 -10.57 -31.04
C SER A 34 4.80 -9.99 -29.76
N SER A 35 4.14 -8.99 -29.17
CA SER A 35 4.57 -8.36 -27.91
C SER A 35 4.84 -9.38 -26.80
N GLY A 36 4.04 -10.44 -26.71
CA GLY A 36 4.27 -11.54 -25.76
C GLY A 36 5.58 -12.28 -26.01
N GLN A 37 5.87 -12.62 -27.27
CA GLN A 37 7.11 -13.31 -27.64
C GLN A 37 8.37 -12.45 -27.40
N ALA A 38 8.27 -11.13 -27.63
CA ALA A 38 9.36 -10.21 -27.33
C ALA A 38 9.66 -10.15 -25.82
N VAL A 39 8.61 -10.05 -24.99
CA VAL A 39 8.75 -10.05 -23.52
C VAL A 39 9.31 -11.38 -23.01
N GLN A 40 8.88 -12.52 -23.55
CA GLN A 40 9.43 -13.83 -23.18
C GLN A 40 10.91 -13.98 -23.57
N ALA A 41 11.30 -13.49 -24.76
CA ALA A 41 12.69 -13.54 -25.21
C ALA A 41 13.59 -12.66 -24.35
N GLU A 42 13.10 -11.48 -23.95
CA GLU A 42 13.80 -10.58 -23.03
C GLU A 42 13.95 -11.18 -21.64
N LEU A 43 12.88 -11.78 -21.10
CA LEU A 43 12.90 -12.52 -19.83
C LEU A 43 13.89 -13.70 -19.87
N ALA A 44 13.96 -14.43 -20.98
CA ALA A 44 14.91 -15.53 -21.16
C ALA A 44 16.36 -15.04 -21.24
N ALA A 45 16.60 -13.90 -21.89
CA ALA A 45 17.92 -13.29 -21.99
C ALA A 45 18.45 -12.80 -20.64
N ILE A 46 17.57 -12.30 -19.76
CA ILE A 46 17.95 -11.82 -18.42
C ILE A 46 17.91 -12.91 -17.34
N ALA A 47 17.32 -14.08 -17.62
CA ALA A 47 17.16 -15.17 -16.65
C ALA A 47 18.46 -15.59 -15.93
N PRO A 48 19.65 -15.64 -16.58
CA PRO A 48 20.91 -15.95 -15.91
C PRO A 48 21.35 -14.88 -14.89
N TYR A 49 20.84 -13.65 -15.03
CA TYR A 49 21.16 -12.51 -14.18
C TYR A 49 20.07 -12.22 -13.14
N LEU A 50 18.96 -12.97 -13.15
CA LEU A 50 17.94 -12.81 -12.12
C LEU A 50 18.47 -13.29 -10.78
N PRO A 51 18.27 -12.52 -9.70
CA PRO A 51 18.65 -12.97 -8.38
C PRO A 51 17.90 -14.27 -8.06
N GLN A 52 18.63 -15.27 -7.59
CA GLN A 52 18.04 -16.50 -7.07
C GLN A 52 17.18 -16.13 -5.85
N VAL A 53 15.86 -16.07 -6.06
CA VAL A 53 14.92 -15.78 -4.97
C VAL A 53 14.98 -16.96 -4.01
N ARG A 54 15.58 -16.76 -2.83
CA ARG A 54 15.44 -17.71 -1.73
C ARG A 54 13.99 -17.62 -1.24
N PRO A 55 13.15 -18.64 -1.45
CA PRO A 55 11.77 -18.57 -0.98
C PRO A 55 11.80 -18.57 0.54
N TYR A 56 11.32 -17.49 1.15
CA TYR A 56 11.05 -17.50 2.59
C TYR A 56 9.87 -18.44 2.85
N PRO A 57 9.86 -19.19 3.97
CA PRO A 57 8.69 -19.93 4.38
C PRO A 57 7.47 -19.02 4.37
N ALA A 58 6.38 -19.48 3.75
CA ALA A 58 5.15 -18.71 3.64
C ALA A 58 4.68 -18.33 5.05
N THR A 59 4.87 -17.06 5.42
CA THR A 59 4.47 -16.56 6.73
C THR A 59 2.97 -16.31 6.70
N LYS A 60 2.21 -17.03 7.53
CA LYS A 60 0.77 -16.82 7.64
C LYS A 60 0.49 -15.39 8.09
N LEU A 61 -0.03 -14.59 7.17
CA LEU A 61 -0.39 -13.21 7.46
C LEU A 61 -1.65 -13.17 8.34
N PRO A 62 -1.75 -12.19 9.26
CA PRO A 62 -3.00 -11.93 9.97
C PRO A 62 -4.10 -11.55 8.99
N SER A 63 -5.36 -11.76 9.35
CA SER A 63 -6.49 -11.31 8.52
C SER A 63 -6.46 -9.79 8.29
N SER A 64 -7.05 -9.32 7.19
CA SER A 64 -7.12 -7.89 6.88
C SER A 64 -7.73 -7.07 8.02
N ARG A 65 -8.77 -7.60 8.69
CA ARG A 65 -9.39 -6.98 9.87
C ARG A 65 -8.42 -6.86 11.05
N THR A 66 -7.63 -7.90 11.33
CA THR A 66 -6.63 -7.87 12.40
C THR A 66 -5.57 -6.80 12.13
N ARG A 67 -5.08 -6.72 10.88
CA ARG A 67 -4.10 -5.70 10.49
C ARG A 67 -4.68 -4.29 10.56
N GLN A 68 -5.91 -4.09 10.09
CA GLN A 68 -6.59 -2.80 10.17
C GLN A 68 -6.74 -2.33 11.63
N MET A 69 -7.20 -3.21 12.51
CA MET A 69 -7.36 -2.89 13.93
C MET A 69 -6.02 -2.56 14.59
N ALA A 70 -4.98 -3.36 14.33
CA ALA A 70 -3.64 -3.11 14.85
C ALA A 70 -3.04 -1.78 14.36
N ASN A 71 -3.33 -1.37 13.12
CA ASN A 71 -2.77 -0.14 12.55
C ASN A 71 -3.58 1.12 12.90
N ARG A 72 -4.86 0.99 13.26
CA ARG A 72 -5.76 2.12 13.53
C ARG A 72 -5.94 2.40 15.01
N PHE A 73 -5.90 1.35 15.84
CA PHE A 73 -6.25 1.42 17.26
C PHE A 73 -5.11 0.94 18.18
N ALA A 74 -3.93 0.72 17.62
CA ALA A 74 -2.69 0.47 18.34
C ALA A 74 -1.52 1.08 17.56
N TYR A 75 -0.31 0.99 18.11
CA TYR A 75 0.91 1.50 17.47
C TYR A 75 1.53 0.52 16.46
N GLY A 76 0.70 -0.29 15.80
CA GLY A 76 1.10 -1.25 14.78
C GLY A 76 1.03 -2.71 15.24
N TYR A 77 1.41 -3.60 14.33
CA TYR A 77 1.26 -5.03 14.52
C TYR A 77 2.48 -5.65 15.22
N THR A 78 2.26 -6.30 16.36
CA THR A 78 3.29 -7.04 17.10
C THR A 78 2.85 -8.48 17.41
N PRO A 79 3.80 -9.42 17.64
CA PRO A 79 3.46 -10.78 18.07
C PRO A 79 2.67 -10.82 19.39
N LYS A 80 2.93 -9.87 20.32
CA LYS A 80 2.18 -9.70 21.57
C LYS A 80 0.73 -9.33 21.30
N LEU A 81 0.50 -8.28 20.50
CA LEU A 81 -0.83 -7.83 20.13
C LEU A 81 -1.65 -8.91 19.42
N ARG A 82 -1.01 -9.71 18.54
CA ARG A 82 -1.68 -10.87 17.93
C ARG A 82 -2.19 -11.85 18.99
N ARG A 83 -1.37 -12.16 20.01
CA ARG A 83 -1.77 -13.10 21.08
C ARG A 83 -2.92 -12.52 21.90
N GLU A 84 -2.89 -11.23 22.21
CA GLU A 84 -3.96 -10.55 22.93
C GLU A 84 -5.28 -10.54 22.14
N MET A 85 -5.22 -10.20 20.85
CA MET A 85 -6.39 -10.27 19.97
C MET A 85 -6.95 -11.69 19.88
N LYS A 86 -6.08 -12.70 19.79
CA LYS A 86 -6.51 -14.11 19.79
C LYS A 86 -7.15 -14.49 21.13
N ALA A 87 -6.53 -14.12 22.26
CA ALA A 87 -7.01 -14.43 23.60
C ALA A 87 -8.35 -13.75 23.93
N ALA A 88 -8.60 -12.56 23.36
CA ALA A 88 -9.87 -11.86 23.50
C ALA A 88 -11.01 -12.50 22.68
N GLY A 89 -10.71 -13.43 21.76
CA GLY A 89 -11.68 -14.03 20.84
C GLY A 89 -11.70 -13.40 19.44
N GLY A 90 -10.80 -12.46 19.15
CA GLY A 90 -10.68 -11.76 17.88
C GLY A 90 -10.33 -10.28 18.05
N PRO A 91 -10.00 -9.59 16.95
CA PRO A 91 -9.63 -8.17 17.01
C PRO A 91 -10.79 -7.27 17.44
N THR A 92 -12.05 -7.63 17.15
CA THR A 92 -13.24 -6.87 17.58
C THR A 92 -13.46 -7.01 19.08
N GLN A 93 -13.42 -8.23 19.63
CA GLN A 93 -13.58 -8.46 21.06
C GLN A 93 -12.44 -7.86 21.87
N TRP A 94 -11.23 -7.84 21.30
CA TRP A 94 -10.10 -7.11 21.88
C TRP A 94 -10.38 -5.61 21.96
N PHE A 95 -10.88 -5.01 20.87
CA PHE A 95 -11.22 -3.59 20.84
C PHE A 95 -12.30 -3.23 21.87
N GLU A 96 -13.37 -4.02 21.96
CA GLU A 96 -14.44 -3.84 22.96
C GLU A 96 -13.89 -3.83 24.40
N ARG A 97 -12.95 -4.72 24.72
CA ARG A 97 -12.29 -4.72 26.04
C ARG A 97 -11.48 -3.44 26.29
N GLN A 98 -10.84 -2.91 25.25
CA GLN A 98 -10.03 -1.70 25.31
C GLN A 98 -10.85 -0.43 25.55
N LEU A 99 -12.16 -0.44 25.28
CA LEU A 99 -13.07 0.67 25.61
C LEU A 99 -13.26 0.85 27.13
N ARG A 100 -12.78 -0.10 27.95
CA ARG A 100 -12.79 -0.02 29.42
C ARG A 100 -11.35 -0.04 29.94
N PRO A 101 -10.58 1.05 29.77
CA PRO A 101 -9.14 1.06 30.11
C PRO A 101 -8.86 0.72 31.58
N GLY A 102 -9.74 1.11 32.51
CA GLY A 102 -9.61 0.77 33.93
C GLY A 102 -9.72 -0.72 34.25
N SER A 103 -10.22 -1.55 33.32
CA SER A 103 -10.26 -3.01 33.47
C SER A 103 -8.99 -3.72 32.96
N ILE A 104 -8.07 -2.97 32.35
CA ILE A 104 -6.83 -3.49 31.77
C ILE A 104 -5.68 -3.12 32.71
N ALA A 105 -5.04 -4.15 33.27
CA ALA A 105 -3.83 -4.00 34.06
C ALA A 105 -2.71 -3.40 33.21
N ASP A 106 -2.04 -2.40 33.75
CA ASP A 106 -0.99 -1.65 33.07
C ASP A 106 0.18 -1.33 34.01
N ASP A 107 0.45 -2.26 34.94
CA ASP A 107 1.34 -2.06 36.09
C ASP A 107 2.73 -1.56 35.70
N TYR A 108 3.28 -2.05 34.59
CA TYR A 108 4.60 -1.63 34.12
C TYR A 108 4.62 -0.16 33.69
N ALA A 109 3.68 0.29 32.86
CA ALA A 109 3.61 1.69 32.44
C ALA A 109 3.19 2.60 33.60
N ASP A 110 2.26 2.13 34.45
CA ASP A 110 1.78 2.87 35.62
C ASP A 110 2.90 3.03 36.67
N SER A 111 3.83 2.08 36.80
CA SER A 111 4.99 2.20 37.71
C SER A 111 5.95 3.34 37.35
N MET A 112 5.97 3.77 36.09
CA MET A 112 6.84 4.85 35.61
C MET A 112 6.23 6.24 35.77
N ALA A 113 4.99 6.33 36.23
CA ALA A 113 4.30 7.60 36.47
C ALA A 113 5.12 8.56 37.35
N SER A 114 5.81 8.05 38.36
CA SER A 114 6.58 8.87 39.32
C SER A 114 7.77 9.59 38.69
N TRP A 115 8.21 9.22 37.48
CA TRP A 115 9.27 9.93 36.76
C TRP A 115 8.78 11.27 36.19
N PHE A 116 7.47 11.53 36.24
CA PHE A 116 6.78 12.66 35.62
C PHE A 116 6.05 13.52 36.66
N PRO A 117 6.77 14.18 37.59
CA PRO A 117 6.17 14.82 38.76
C PRO A 117 5.24 16.00 38.39
N TYR A 118 5.48 16.65 37.25
CA TYR A 118 4.64 17.75 36.78
C TYR A 118 3.27 17.31 36.27
N ARG A 119 3.06 16.01 35.99
CA ARG A 119 1.79 15.49 35.48
C ARG A 119 0.67 15.57 36.51
N ASP A 120 1.01 15.38 37.78
CA ASP A 120 0.03 15.25 38.86
C ASP A 120 -0.24 16.58 39.58
N LEU A 121 0.34 17.67 39.07
CA LEU A 121 0.08 19.01 39.58
C LEU A 121 -1.30 19.51 39.14
N SER A 122 -1.94 20.23 40.03
CA SER A 122 -3.16 20.98 39.71
C SER A 122 -2.84 22.21 38.85
N ALA A 123 -3.87 22.74 38.18
CA ALA A 123 -3.74 23.98 37.40
C ALA A 123 -3.21 25.15 38.24
N ALA A 124 -3.63 25.27 39.50
CA ALA A 124 -3.14 26.31 40.41
C ALA A 124 -1.64 26.15 40.70
N GLN A 125 -1.18 24.93 40.98
CA GLN A 125 0.25 24.65 41.20
C GLN A 125 1.09 24.94 39.95
N HIS A 126 0.56 24.65 38.75
CA HIS A 126 1.23 25.03 37.51
C HIS A 126 1.32 26.55 37.34
N PHE A 127 0.28 27.29 37.71
CA PHE A 127 0.25 28.74 37.66
C PHE A 127 1.29 29.34 38.61
N ASP A 128 1.31 28.91 39.87
CA ASP A 128 2.28 29.39 40.88
C ASP A 128 3.74 29.13 40.46
N LEU A 129 4.01 27.97 39.84
CA LEU A 129 5.33 27.61 39.36
C LEU A 129 5.74 28.34 38.07
N ALA A 130 4.77 28.76 37.25
CA ALA A 130 5.07 29.52 36.04
C ALA A 130 5.68 30.89 36.37
N ASP A 131 5.23 31.52 37.46
CA ASP A 131 5.74 32.82 37.91
C ASP A 131 7.07 32.73 38.67
N THR A 132 7.33 31.60 39.31
CA THR A 132 8.49 31.45 40.23
C THR A 132 9.65 30.65 39.65
N THR A 133 9.39 29.79 38.65
CA THR A 133 10.39 28.87 38.10
C THR A 133 10.62 29.13 36.61
N SER A 134 11.79 29.70 36.30
CA SER A 134 12.21 29.90 34.91
C SER A 134 12.26 28.57 34.16
N GLY A 135 11.65 28.52 32.97
CA GLY A 135 11.61 27.30 32.15
C GLY A 135 10.57 26.26 32.59
N HIS A 136 9.70 26.56 33.56
CA HIS A 136 8.63 25.66 34.01
C HIS A 136 7.79 25.14 32.84
N PHE A 137 7.33 26.03 31.95
CA PHE A 137 6.54 25.65 30.79
C PHE A 137 7.27 24.64 29.87
N ALA A 138 8.56 24.85 29.62
CA ALA A 138 9.37 23.93 28.81
C ALA A 138 9.55 22.57 29.51
N ALA A 139 9.66 22.58 30.84
CA ALA A 139 9.77 21.36 31.64
C ALA A 139 8.45 20.57 31.62
N VAL A 140 7.30 21.23 31.80
CA VAL A 140 5.96 20.60 31.74
C VAL A 140 5.69 19.98 30.38
N THR A 141 5.89 20.73 29.30
CA THR A 141 5.66 20.25 27.92
C THR A 141 6.61 19.10 27.56
N GLY A 142 7.89 19.22 27.90
CA GLY A 142 8.86 18.14 27.73
C GLY A 142 8.56 16.90 28.59
N ASN A 143 7.98 17.07 29.78
CA ASN A 143 7.58 15.97 30.64
C ASN A 143 6.36 15.24 30.05
N HIS A 144 5.36 16.00 29.58
CA HIS A 144 4.19 15.47 28.90
C HIS A 144 4.55 14.66 27.64
N ALA A 145 5.39 15.20 26.75
CA ALA A 145 5.81 14.52 25.53
C ALA A 145 6.56 13.20 25.80
N ARG A 146 7.36 13.14 26.87
CA ARG A 146 8.06 11.92 27.28
C ARG A 146 7.11 10.90 27.90
N TRP A 147 6.16 11.36 28.72
CA TRP A 147 5.13 10.52 29.32
C TRP A 147 4.28 9.84 28.25
N THR A 148 3.80 10.60 27.25
CA THR A 148 3.01 10.02 26.17
C THR A 148 3.82 9.00 25.38
N LEU A 149 5.04 9.31 24.94
CA LEU A 149 5.91 8.37 24.23
C LEU A 149 6.15 7.05 25.00
N LEU A 150 6.34 7.15 26.32
CA LEU A 150 6.50 5.99 27.19
C LEU A 150 5.24 5.12 27.16
N ARG A 151 4.05 5.72 27.33
CA ARG A 151 2.79 4.99 27.25
C ARG A 151 2.58 4.36 25.87
N ARG A 152 2.93 5.02 24.78
CA ARG A 152 2.86 4.43 23.42
C ARG A 152 3.67 3.14 23.29
N THR A 153 4.80 3.08 23.98
CA THR A 153 5.74 1.96 23.91
C THR A 153 5.32 0.81 24.81
N TYR A 154 4.84 1.11 26.02
CA TYR A 154 4.70 0.12 27.09
C TYR A 154 3.27 -0.15 27.56
N SER A 155 2.34 0.77 27.33
CA SER A 155 0.95 0.66 27.81
C SER A 155 0.24 -0.54 27.18
N ASN A 156 -0.53 -1.28 27.98
CA ASN A 156 -1.47 -2.29 27.48
C ASN A 156 -2.80 -1.67 27.03
N ARG A 157 -3.05 -0.40 27.36
CA ARG A 157 -4.29 0.35 27.08
C ARG A 157 -4.19 1.09 25.74
N GLN A 158 -3.86 0.35 24.69
CA GLN A 158 -3.51 0.88 23.36
C GLN A 158 -4.56 1.85 22.79
N VAL A 159 -5.85 1.49 22.86
CA VAL A 159 -6.92 2.34 22.32
C VAL A 159 -7.04 3.65 23.08
N HIS A 160 -6.88 3.59 24.41
CA HIS A 160 -6.90 4.79 25.24
C HIS A 160 -5.78 5.75 24.83
N GLU A 161 -4.55 5.26 24.68
CA GLU A 161 -3.43 6.11 24.26
C GLU A 161 -3.65 6.70 22.87
N VAL A 162 -4.12 5.92 21.89
CA VAL A 162 -4.40 6.42 20.54
C VAL A 162 -5.48 7.50 20.56
N MET A 163 -6.53 7.33 21.36
CA MET A 163 -7.59 8.32 21.49
C MET A 163 -7.13 9.58 22.23
N SER A 164 -6.29 9.46 23.27
CA SER A 164 -5.72 10.63 23.94
C SER A 164 -4.91 11.49 22.96
N GLU A 165 -4.10 10.87 22.10
CA GLU A 165 -3.30 11.56 21.08
C GLU A 165 -4.12 12.21 19.97
N PHE A 166 -5.25 11.60 19.59
CA PHE A 166 -6.14 12.17 18.59
C PHE A 166 -6.62 13.57 18.99
N TRP A 167 -6.81 13.83 20.28
CA TRP A 167 -7.27 15.13 20.79
C TRP A 167 -6.12 16.11 21.11
N LEU A 168 -4.86 15.69 21.01
CA LEU A 168 -3.68 16.55 21.25
C LEU A 168 -3.15 17.23 19.98
N ASN A 169 -3.64 16.83 18.80
CA ASN A 169 -3.36 17.47 17.51
C ASN A 169 -4.26 18.67 17.26
#